data_AF-A0A2N2WG55-F1
#
_entry.id   AF-A0A2N2WG55-F1
#
_cell.length_a   1.000
_cell.length_b   1.000
_cell.length_c   1.000
_cell.angle_alpha   90.00
_cell.angle_beta   90.00
_cell.angle_gamma   90.00
#
_symmetry.space_group_name_H-M   'P 1'
#
loop_
_entity.id
_entity.type
_entity.pdbx_description
1 polymer ?
#
loop_
_entity_poly.entity_id
_entity_poly.type
_entity_poly.pdbx_seq_one_letter_code
_entity_poly.pdbx_strand_id
1 'polypeptide(L)'
;MEKRSDSELLEIVTKLRNDYQPEAIEAAELVIKNRNLSADQIEQAKQEIKEKEIAITEKENEPLNTGQKILFFMFFWGVIPWAMAGTFKTSGYLKQYKDAWRFMKYGLFTFLGLNGLIFLILYFIFN
;
A
#
# COMPACT_ATOMS: atom_id res chain seq x y z
N MET A 1 -20.71 18.72 5.66
CA MET A 1 -20.92 18.44 4.22
C MET A 1 -20.65 19.66 3.33
N GLU A 2 -21.04 20.89 3.70
CA GLU A 2 -20.81 22.09 2.86
C GLU A 2 -19.34 22.45 2.56
N LYS A 3 -18.38 22.06 3.40
CA LYS A 3 -16.95 22.35 3.19
C LYS A 3 -16.20 21.31 2.32
N ARG A 4 -16.86 20.21 1.94
CA ARG A 4 -16.26 19.13 1.14
C ARG A 4 -16.15 19.56 -0.33
N SER A 5 -15.11 19.11 -1.02
CA SER A 5 -14.89 19.42 -2.44
C SER A 5 -15.92 18.70 -3.33
N ASP A 6 -16.08 19.16 -4.56
CA ASP A 6 -17.02 18.54 -5.51
C ASP A 6 -16.60 17.11 -5.86
N SER A 7 -15.28 16.86 -6.01
CA SER A 7 -14.72 15.50 -6.18
C SER A 7 -15.04 14.57 -5.02
N GLU A 8 -14.94 15.07 -3.79
CA GLU A 8 -15.20 14.28 -2.59
C GLU A 8 -16.69 13.96 -2.39
N LEU A 9 -17.57 14.91 -2.69
CA LEU A 9 -19.03 14.68 -2.66
C LEU A 9 -19.46 13.68 -3.75
N LEU A 10 -18.91 13.81 -4.96
CA LEU A 10 -19.16 12.87 -6.05
C LEU A 10 -18.66 11.47 -5.71
N GLU A 11 -17.49 11.36 -5.08
CA GLU A 11 -16.93 10.08 -4.63
C GLU A 11 -17.80 9.40 -3.55
N ILE A 12 -18.34 10.18 -2.60
CA ILE A 12 -19.26 9.68 -1.55
C ILE A 12 -20.54 9.08 -2.15
N VAL A 13 -21.18 9.79 -3.08
CA VAL A 13 -22.47 9.36 -3.66
C VAL A 13 -22.29 8.21 -4.66
N THR A 14 -21.16 8.13 -5.35
CA THR A 14 -20.93 7.15 -6.41
C THR A 14 -20.23 5.88 -5.95
N LYS A 15 -19.12 6.00 -5.21
CA LYS A 15 -18.23 4.88 -4.85
C LYS A 15 -18.35 4.47 -3.39
N LEU A 16 -18.35 5.43 -2.47
CA LEU A 16 -18.36 5.16 -1.03
C LEU A 16 -19.78 5.04 -0.45
N ARG A 17 -20.80 4.87 -1.31
CA ARG A 17 -22.20 4.83 -0.90
C ARG A 17 -22.48 3.80 0.19
N ASN A 18 -21.77 2.67 0.19
CA ASN A 18 -21.96 1.60 1.17
C ASN A 18 -21.19 1.84 2.50
N ASP A 19 -20.23 2.75 2.50
CA ASP A 19 -19.38 3.06 3.68
C ASP A 19 -19.97 4.19 4.53
N TYR A 20 -21.03 4.86 4.05
CA TYR A 20 -21.68 5.98 4.70
C TYR A 20 -23.11 5.65 5.12
N GLN A 21 -23.57 6.35 6.15
CA GLN A 21 -24.96 6.29 6.58
C GLN A 21 -25.89 6.88 5.49
N PRO A 22 -27.11 6.35 5.31
CA PRO A 22 -28.10 6.85 4.35
C PRO A 22 -28.31 8.37 4.43
N GLU A 23 -28.37 8.92 5.64
CA GLU A 23 -28.57 10.35 5.91
C GLU A 23 -27.41 11.21 5.39
N ALA A 24 -26.18 10.67 5.41
CA ALA A 24 -25.00 11.36 4.90
C ALA A 24 -24.97 11.36 3.36
N ILE A 25 -25.49 10.31 2.73
CA ILE A 25 -25.59 10.19 1.27
C ILE A 25 -26.65 11.17 0.75
N GLU A 26 -27.83 11.20 1.38
CA GLU A 26 -28.89 12.16 1.04
C GLU A 26 -28.43 13.61 1.21
N ALA A 27 -27.70 13.91 2.29
CA ALA A 27 -27.13 15.24 2.48
C ALA A 27 -26.10 15.60 1.38
N ALA A 28 -25.29 14.64 0.92
CA ALA A 28 -24.34 14.86 -0.16
C ALA A 28 -25.05 15.07 -1.51
N GLU A 29 -26.08 14.28 -1.82
CA GLU A 29 -26.92 14.43 -3.01
C GLU A 29 -27.63 15.79 -3.05
N LEU A 30 -28.16 16.25 -1.92
CA LEU A 30 -28.78 17.57 -1.80
C LEU A 30 -27.77 18.70 -2.03
N VAL A 31 -26.56 18.59 -1.48
CA VAL A 31 -25.50 19.58 -1.71
C VAL A 31 -25.08 19.62 -3.17
N ILE A 32 -24.90 18.46 -3.83
CA ILE A 32 -24.57 18.39 -5.26
C ILE A 32 -25.68 19.04 -6.10
N LYS A 33 -26.94 18.73 -5.79
CA LYS A 33 -28.10 19.29 -6.48
C LYS A 33 -28.21 20.81 -6.29
N ASN A 34 -27.94 21.30 -5.08
CA ASN A 34 -27.95 22.73 -4.76
C ASN A 34 -26.79 23.49 -5.41
N ARG A 35 -25.63 22.82 -5.61
CA ARG A 35 -24.46 23.42 -6.29
C ARG A 35 -24.64 23.52 -7.81
N ASN A 36 -25.63 22.83 -8.39
CA ASN A 36 -25.97 22.86 -9.82
C ASN A 36 -24.72 22.81 -10.72
N LEU A 37 -23.86 21.82 -10.45
CA LEU A 37 -22.54 21.70 -11.06
C LEU A 37 -22.66 21.62 -12.59
N SER A 38 -21.83 22.39 -13.29
CA SER A 38 -21.76 22.31 -14.75
C SER A 38 -21.16 20.98 -15.20
N ALA A 39 -21.40 20.60 -16.45
CA ALA A 39 -20.80 19.40 -17.05
C ALA A 39 -19.26 19.41 -16.90
N ASP A 40 -18.62 20.57 -17.07
CA ASP A 40 -17.17 20.75 -16.94
C ASP A 40 -16.68 20.51 -15.50
N GLN A 41 -17.43 20.96 -14.49
CA GLN A 41 -17.08 20.75 -13.08
C GLN A 41 -17.22 19.28 -12.67
N ILE A 42 -18.23 18.59 -13.20
CA ILE A 42 -18.41 17.15 -13.00
C ILE A 42 -17.25 16.38 -13.66
N GLU A 43 -16.81 16.81 -14.84
CA GLU A 43 -15.68 16.20 -15.54
C GLU A 43 -14.35 16.42 -14.80
N GLN A 44 -14.07 17.64 -14.34
CA GLN A 44 -12.91 17.96 -13.51
C GLN A 44 -12.90 17.11 -12.23
N ALA A 45 -14.02 17.04 -11.53
CA ALA A 45 -14.15 16.23 -10.32
C ALA A 45 -13.93 14.73 -10.58
N LYS A 46 -14.44 14.20 -11.69
CA LYS A 46 -14.15 12.81 -12.11
C LYS A 46 -12.68 12.59 -12.44
N GLN A 47 -12.04 13.57 -13.06
CA GLN A 47 -10.63 13.51 -13.40
C GLN A 47 -9.75 13.53 -12.13
N GLU A 48 -10.06 14.40 -11.16
CA GLU A 48 -9.38 14.40 -9.86
C GLU A 48 -9.50 13.06 -9.14
N ILE A 49 -10.69 12.43 -9.16
CA ILE A 49 -10.88 11.09 -8.58
C ILE A 49 -9.99 10.06 -9.28
N LYS A 50 -9.96 10.08 -10.62
CA LYS A 50 -9.10 9.16 -11.40
C LYS A 50 -7.61 9.38 -11.11
N GLU A 51 -7.16 10.62 -11.02
CA GLU A 51 -5.77 10.96 -10.70
C GLU A 51 -5.39 10.47 -9.29
N LYS A 52 -6.28 10.62 -8.30
CA LYS A 52 -6.10 10.04 -6.96
C LYS A 52 -6.01 8.52 -7.00
N GLU A 53 -6.85 7.86 -7.78
CA GLU A 53 -6.80 6.39 -7.94
C GLU A 53 -5.52 5.91 -8.60
N ILE A 54 -5.06 6.62 -9.64
CA ILE A 54 -3.78 6.32 -10.29
C ILE A 54 -2.65 6.47 -9.27
N ALA A 55 -2.62 7.56 -8.50
CA ALA A 55 -1.60 7.78 -7.48
C ALA A 55 -1.60 6.70 -6.37
N ILE A 56 -2.78 6.22 -5.96
CA ILE A 56 -2.90 5.10 -5.00
C ILE A 56 -2.36 3.81 -5.63
N THR A 57 -2.78 3.52 -6.86
CA THR A 57 -2.37 2.31 -7.60
C THR A 57 -0.87 2.30 -7.88
N GLU A 58 -0.28 3.45 -8.18
CA GLU A 58 1.16 3.62 -8.36
C GLU A 58 1.92 3.30 -7.06
N LYS A 59 1.48 3.84 -5.92
CA LYS A 59 2.06 3.52 -4.61
C LYS A 59 1.94 2.05 -4.26
N GLU A 60 0.80 1.44 -4.54
CA GLU A 60 0.59 0.02 -4.28
C GLU A 60 1.54 -0.87 -5.09
N ASN A 61 1.91 -0.44 -6.30
CA ASN A 61 2.72 -1.21 -7.25
C ASN A 61 4.20 -0.82 -7.29
N GLU A 62 4.62 0.11 -6.43
CA GLU A 62 6.01 0.52 -6.32
C GLU A 62 6.85 -0.65 -5.76
N PRO A 63 7.91 -1.10 -6.46
CA PRO A 63 8.79 -2.14 -5.94
C PRO A 63 9.75 -1.58 -4.89
N LEU A 64 10.37 -2.47 -4.10
CA LEU A 64 11.49 -2.06 -3.25
C LEU A 64 12.71 -1.62 -4.07
N ASN A 65 13.38 -0.58 -3.59
CA ASN A 65 14.69 -0.19 -4.09
C ASN A 65 15.73 -1.27 -3.76
N THR A 66 16.78 -1.39 -4.56
CA THR A 66 17.89 -2.33 -4.40
C THR A 66 18.52 -2.26 -3.00
N GLY A 67 18.75 -1.05 -2.47
CA GLY A 67 19.30 -0.89 -1.12
C GLY A 67 18.38 -1.45 -0.03
N GLN A 68 17.06 -1.26 -0.16
CA GLN A 68 16.08 -1.83 0.76
C GLN A 68 16.03 -3.36 0.64
N LYS A 69 16.10 -3.90 -0.58
CA LYS A 69 16.16 -5.36 -0.80
C LYS A 69 17.35 -5.99 -0.06
N ILE A 70 18.53 -5.37 -0.15
CA ILE A 70 19.74 -5.82 0.56
C ILE A 70 19.54 -5.74 2.08
N LEU A 71 18.98 -4.63 2.58
CA LEU A 71 18.68 -4.45 4.00
C LEU A 71 17.79 -5.58 4.53
N PHE A 72 16.67 -5.84 3.86
CA PHE A 72 15.73 -6.91 4.25
C PHE A 72 16.35 -8.30 4.13
N PHE A 73 17.20 -8.53 3.14
CA PHE A 73 17.89 -9.81 2.97
C PHE A 73 18.93 -10.05 4.08
N MET A 74 19.77 -9.07 4.41
CA MET A 74 20.88 -9.25 5.35
C MET A 74 20.42 -9.21 6.81
N PHE A 75 19.46 -8.35 7.13
CA PHE A 75 18.98 -8.14 8.50
C PHE A 75 17.60 -8.77 8.74
N PHE A 76 17.31 -9.90 8.10
CA PHE A 76 15.98 -10.54 8.15
C PHE A 76 15.45 -10.86 9.56
N TRP A 77 16.34 -11.02 10.55
CA TRP A 77 16.00 -11.26 11.96
C TRP A 77 15.83 -10.00 12.81
N GLY A 78 16.04 -8.81 12.24
CA GLY A 78 16.08 -7.55 12.99
C GLY A 78 14.69 -6.95 13.25
N VAL A 79 14.53 -6.32 14.41
CA VAL A 79 13.31 -5.56 14.75
C VAL A 79 13.10 -4.36 13.81
N ILE A 80 14.19 -3.72 13.37
CA ILE A 80 14.14 -2.55 12.48
C ILE A 80 13.50 -2.90 11.11
N PRO A 81 13.97 -3.94 10.38
CA PRO A 81 13.29 -4.38 9.16
C PRO A 81 11.82 -4.74 9.39
N TRP A 82 11.47 -5.41 10.47
CA TRP A 82 10.07 -5.75 10.75
C TRP A 82 9.19 -4.52 10.93
N ALA A 83 9.67 -3.53 11.71
CA ALA A 83 8.97 -2.26 11.87
C ALA A 83 8.82 -1.53 10.53
N MET A 84 9.89 -1.46 9.72
CA MET A 84 9.88 -0.83 8.40
C MET A 84 8.88 -1.52 7.45
N ALA A 85 8.86 -2.85 7.42
CA ALA A 85 7.86 -3.58 6.65
C ALA A 85 6.44 -3.21 7.11
N GLY A 86 6.19 -3.13 8.41
CA GLY A 86 4.91 -2.68 8.97
C GLY A 86 4.47 -1.31 8.43
N THR A 87 5.41 -0.35 8.34
CA THR A 87 5.09 1.00 7.82
C THR A 87 4.68 1.01 6.35
N PHE A 88 5.20 0.11 5.51
CA PHE A 88 4.76 0.01 4.11
C PHE A 88 3.28 -0.39 4.00
N LYS A 89 2.82 -1.28 4.89
CA LYS A 89 1.41 -1.70 4.92
C LYS A 89 0.48 -0.54 5.29
N THR A 90 0.87 0.28 6.29
CA THR A 90 0.05 1.41 6.73
C THR A 90 0.04 2.57 5.73
N SER A 91 1.11 2.73 4.97
CA SER A 91 1.28 3.81 3.99
C SER A 91 0.74 3.49 2.58
N GLY A 92 0.13 2.32 2.40
CA GLY A 92 -0.44 1.88 1.10
C GLY A 92 0.57 1.25 0.13
N TYR A 93 1.83 1.05 0.53
CA TYR A 93 2.87 0.43 -0.30
C TYR A 93 2.82 -1.10 -0.22
N LEU A 94 1.72 -1.70 -0.70
CA LEU A 94 1.45 -3.13 -0.56
C LEU A 94 2.50 -4.02 -1.23
N LYS A 95 3.02 -3.64 -2.41
CA LYS A 95 4.07 -4.41 -3.07
C LYS A 95 5.40 -4.33 -2.34
N GLN A 96 5.79 -3.15 -1.84
CA GLN A 96 7.01 -3.00 -1.02
C GLN A 96 6.94 -3.87 0.25
N TYR A 97 5.78 -3.91 0.91
CA TYR A 97 5.53 -4.82 2.03
C TYR A 97 5.73 -6.29 1.65
N LYS A 98 5.13 -6.74 0.55
CA LYS A 98 5.25 -8.13 0.09
C LYS A 98 6.69 -8.47 -0.30
N ASP A 99 7.37 -7.58 -0.99
CA ASP A 99 8.77 -7.75 -1.39
C ASP A 99 9.68 -7.79 -0.15
N ALA A 100 9.46 -6.93 0.85
CA ALA A 100 10.23 -6.93 2.10
C ALA A 100 10.20 -8.32 2.77
N TRP A 101 9.01 -8.89 2.94
CA TRP A 101 8.84 -10.23 3.49
C TRP A 101 9.46 -11.32 2.63
N ARG A 102 9.40 -11.18 1.30
CA ARG A 102 10.04 -12.11 0.38
C ARG A 102 11.57 -12.09 0.54
N PHE A 103 12.20 -10.92 0.60
CA PHE A 103 13.64 -10.79 0.78
C PHE A 103 14.10 -11.26 2.17
N MET A 104 13.31 -10.99 3.22
CA MET A 104 13.59 -11.53 4.55
C MET A 104 13.56 -13.07 4.58
N LYS A 105 12.59 -13.69 3.89
CA LYS A 105 12.55 -15.16 3.74
C LYS A 105 13.77 -15.69 3.00
N TYR A 106 14.17 -15.03 1.91
CA TYR A 106 15.39 -15.41 1.19
C TYR A 106 16.64 -15.33 2.09
N GLY A 107 16.78 -14.24 2.87
CA GLY A 107 17.85 -14.10 3.85
C GLY A 107 17.91 -15.26 4.84
N LEU A 108 16.75 -15.62 5.42
CA LEU A 108 16.63 -16.75 6.33
C LEU A 108 17.04 -18.07 5.69
N PHE A 109 16.51 -18.40 4.51
CA PHE A 109 16.83 -19.65 3.83
C PHE A 109 18.29 -19.72 3.39
N THR A 110 18.87 -18.62 2.91
CA THR A 110 20.29 -18.57 2.57
C THR A 110 21.16 -18.74 3.80
N PHE A 111 20.82 -18.10 4.93
CA PHE A 111 21.54 -18.25 6.19
C PHE A 111 21.51 -19.71 6.69
N LEU A 112 20.32 -20.33 6.74
CA LEU A 112 20.17 -21.71 7.17
C LEU A 112 20.88 -22.69 6.22
N GLY A 113 20.76 -22.48 4.90
CA GLY A 113 21.41 -23.31 3.90
C GLY A 113 22.93 -23.27 3.97
N LEU A 114 23.53 -22.08 4.10
CA LEU A 114 24.97 -21.91 4.26
C LEU A 114 25.48 -22.55 5.55
N ASN A 115 24.81 -22.29 6.69
CA ASN A 115 25.21 -22.90 7.95
C ASN A 115 25.08 -24.42 7.91
N GLY A 116 23.97 -24.96 7.37
CA GLY A 116 23.79 -26.40 7.21
C GLY A 116 24.88 -27.04 6.36
N LEU A 117 25.28 -26.39 5.26
CA LEU A 117 26.36 -26.86 4.40
C LEU A 117 27.72 -26.83 5.11
N ILE A 118 28.01 -25.79 5.89
CA ILE A 118 29.22 -25.72 6.72
C ILE A 118 29.24 -26.85 7.75
N PHE A 119 28.13 -27.09 8.45
CA PHE A 119 28.00 -28.18 9.42
C PHE A 119 28.22 -29.55 8.77
N LEU A 120 27.70 -29.77 7.56
CA LEU A 120 27.94 -31.01 6.81
C LEU A 120 29.41 -31.20 6.46
N ILE A 121 30.08 -30.15 5.96
CA ILE A 121 31.51 -30.21 5.64
C ILE A 121 32.33 -30.53 6.90
N LEU A 122 32.06 -29.85 8.01
CA LEU A 122 32.75 -30.12 9.28
C LEU A 122 32.50 -31.54 9.75
N TYR A 123 31.26 -32.03 9.66
CA TYR A 123 30.93 -33.40 10.02
C TYR A 123 31.75 -34.44 9.23
N PHE A 124 31.92 -34.25 7.92
CA PHE A 124 32.75 -35.12 7.08
C PHE A 124 34.27 -34.98 7.32
N ILE A 125 34.73 -33.85 7.86
CA ILE A 125 36.16 -33.64 8.18
C ILE A 125 36.53 -34.31 9.51
N PHE A 126 35.62 -34.30 10.48
CA PHE A 126 35.89 -34.74 11.85
C PHE A 126 35.40 -36.16 12.18
N ASN A 127 34.75 -36.84 11.23
CA ASN A 127 34.23 -38.20 11.37
C ASN A 127 34.68 -39.05 10.19
#